data_AF-A0A165NVM8-F1
#
_entry.id   AF-A0A165NVM8-F1
#
_cell.length_a   1.000
_cell.length_b   1.000
_cell.length_c   1.000
_cell.angle_alpha   90.00
_cell.angle_beta   90.00
_cell.angle_gamma   90.00
#
_symmetry.space_group_name_H-M   'P 1'
#
loop_
_entity.id
_entity.type
_entity.pdbx_description
1 polymer ?
#
loop_
_entity_poly.entity_id
_entity_poly.type
_entity_poly.pdbx_seq_one_letter_code
_entity_poly.pdbx_strand_id
1 'polypeptide(L)'
;MMQKSVGESFISVDSQPPLLQDGLFTPRITPMSSPTVPTSSFRLSPLYSDSSTPTRPRPGLPSSCRTSNAEGSVPVFTCHLKVFLGRRDMRELVIIEDWDDEQILQLLRSTYDEMRGTWRKRLSAKRISEVWLIKHIQGYGCEKSNDSFESPDVYDIPTFMDTPSLQQGKYALKKYLAKICEARDTVQLGVNRDRDAGYELGLKFVESWQAVLIVGAGLLVVVLSTLIVVVCYWIYRRDLSTAFTIAGCIGGLFTILLGLVQLLITVRS
;
A
#
# COMPACT_ATOMS: atom_id res chain seq x y z
N MET A 1 -59.06 -10.86 5.78
CA MET A 1 -58.91 -9.39 5.87
C MET A 1 -58.51 -9.05 7.30
N MET A 2 -57.21 -8.85 7.55
CA MET A 2 -56.69 -8.45 8.85
C MET A 2 -55.97 -7.11 8.68
N GLN A 3 -56.51 -6.08 9.32
CA GLN A 3 -55.91 -4.75 9.37
C GLN A 3 -54.71 -4.77 10.33
N LYS A 4 -53.56 -4.32 9.83
CA LYS A 4 -52.33 -4.14 10.60
C LYS A 4 -52.20 -2.65 10.92
N SER A 5 -52.42 -2.30 12.18
CA SER A 5 -52.22 -0.96 12.74
C SER A 5 -50.72 -0.65 12.81
N VAL A 6 -50.31 0.48 12.23
CA VAL A 6 -48.94 1.01 12.28
C VAL A 6 -48.95 2.17 13.27
N GLY A 7 -48.25 2.00 14.38
CA GLY A 7 -47.99 3.06 15.35
C GLY A 7 -46.77 3.88 14.92
N GLU A 8 -46.96 5.18 14.71
CA GLU A 8 -45.89 6.15 14.52
C GLU A 8 -45.46 6.70 15.89
N SER A 9 -44.20 6.47 16.24
CA SER A 9 -43.54 7.09 17.40
C SER A 9 -42.79 8.34 16.96
N PHE A 10 -43.29 9.50 17.39
CA PHE A 10 -42.61 10.79 17.28
C PHE A 10 -41.43 10.85 18.25
N ILE A 11 -40.22 11.08 17.72
CA ILE A 11 -39.03 11.40 18.50
C ILE A 11 -38.89 12.93 18.52
N SER A 12 -39.06 13.52 19.70
CA SER A 12 -38.80 14.94 19.98
C SER A 12 -37.30 15.12 20.15
N VAL A 13 -36.64 15.87 19.26
CA VAL A 13 -35.23 16.22 19.34
C VAL A 13 -35.11 17.62 19.93
N ASP A 14 -34.76 17.66 21.21
CA ASP A 14 -34.48 18.90 21.94
C ASP A 14 -33.14 19.48 21.44
N SER A 15 -33.20 20.70 20.92
CA SER A 15 -32.06 21.40 20.32
C SER A 15 -31.50 22.38 21.34
N GLN A 16 -30.38 22.04 21.97
CA GLN A 16 -29.66 22.94 22.86
C GLN A 16 -28.30 23.31 22.23
N PRO A 17 -28.01 24.60 21.95
CA PRO A 17 -26.73 25.01 21.40
C PRO A 17 -25.64 25.08 22.49
N PRO A 18 -24.39 24.66 22.22
CA PRO A 18 -23.29 24.82 23.15
C PRO A 18 -22.77 26.26 23.16
N LEU A 19 -22.64 26.81 24.37
CA LEU A 19 -21.97 28.07 24.66
C LEU A 19 -20.47 27.99 24.33
N LEU A 20 -20.01 28.94 23.51
CA LEU A 20 -18.60 29.24 23.26
C LEU A 20 -17.95 29.76 24.56
N GLN A 21 -16.96 29.02 25.09
CA GLN A 21 -16.02 29.51 26.08
C GLN A 21 -14.73 29.93 25.38
N ASP A 22 -14.44 31.24 25.42
CA ASP A 22 -13.18 31.82 24.99
C ASP A 22 -12.05 31.44 25.97
N GLY A 23 -11.26 30.46 25.56
CA GLY A 23 -10.04 30.03 26.25
C GLY A 23 -8.81 30.76 25.71
N LEU A 24 -8.34 31.73 26.48
CA LEU A 24 -7.12 32.50 26.28
C LEU A 24 -5.88 31.58 26.27
N PHE A 25 -5.27 31.37 25.10
CA PHE A 25 -4.01 30.62 24.97
C PHE A 25 -2.80 31.52 25.29
N THR A 26 -2.18 31.31 26.45
CA THR A 26 -0.80 31.77 26.73
C THR A 26 0.22 30.76 26.16
N PRO A 27 1.24 31.20 25.41
CA PRO A 27 2.29 30.32 24.92
C PRO A 27 3.26 29.93 26.05
N ARG A 28 3.36 28.62 26.30
CA ARG A 28 4.33 28.02 27.21
C ARG A 28 5.68 27.88 26.49
N ILE A 29 6.65 28.69 26.88
CA ILE A 29 8.04 28.59 26.42
C ILE A 29 8.70 27.45 27.20
N THR A 30 9.04 26.36 26.51
CA THR A 30 9.82 25.25 27.07
C THR A 30 11.30 25.50 26.76
N PRO A 31 12.22 25.46 27.74
CA PRO A 31 13.65 25.61 27.48
C PRO A 31 14.23 24.34 26.83
N MET A 32 15.07 24.54 25.81
CA MET A 32 15.83 23.49 25.14
C MET A 32 16.87 22.89 26.11
N SER A 33 16.74 21.59 26.37
CA SER A 33 17.80 20.77 26.97
C SER A 33 18.79 20.34 25.90
N SER A 34 20.07 20.50 26.23
CA SER A 34 21.25 20.23 25.39
C SER A 34 21.43 18.73 25.10
N PRO A 35 22.08 18.36 23.97
CA PRO A 35 22.35 16.97 23.64
C PRO A 35 23.56 16.43 24.41
N THR A 36 23.32 15.42 25.25
CA THR A 36 24.36 14.59 25.88
C THR A 36 24.84 13.55 24.88
N VAL A 37 26.12 13.63 24.52
CA VAL A 37 26.83 12.65 23.68
C VAL A 37 27.13 11.40 24.52
N PRO A 38 26.73 10.19 24.11
CA PRO A 38 27.24 8.96 24.71
C PRO A 38 28.55 8.55 24.03
N THR A 39 29.60 8.59 24.83
CA THR A 39 30.96 8.08 24.62
C THR A 39 30.96 6.61 24.21
N SER A 40 31.52 6.37 23.03
CA SER A 40 31.90 5.05 22.52
C SER A 40 32.98 4.42 23.42
N SER A 41 32.67 3.26 24.00
CA SER A 41 33.65 2.38 24.63
C SER A 41 33.89 1.18 23.72
N PHE A 42 35.03 1.20 23.03
CA PHE A 42 35.63 0.06 22.36
C PHE A 42 35.93 -1.06 23.38
N ARG A 43 35.43 -2.27 23.11
CA ARG A 43 35.90 -3.50 23.76
C ARG A 43 36.51 -4.42 22.70
N LEU A 44 37.80 -4.67 22.85
CA LEU A 44 38.58 -5.62 22.07
C LEU A 44 38.66 -6.97 22.80
N SER A 45 38.79 -8.03 21.97
CA SER A 45 39.41 -9.34 22.24
C SER A 45 38.51 -10.46 22.81
N PRO A 46 38.83 -11.77 22.62
CA PRO A 46 40.07 -12.35 22.04
C PRO A 46 39.90 -13.48 20.98
N LEU A 47 41.01 -13.76 20.27
CA LEU A 47 41.30 -14.99 19.53
C LEU A 47 41.37 -16.22 20.46
N TYR A 48 40.78 -17.34 20.06
CA TYR A 48 41.10 -18.73 20.48
C TYR A 48 40.70 -19.66 19.32
N SER A 49 41.65 -20.20 18.56
CA SER A 49 42.42 -21.46 18.75
C SER A 49 41.75 -22.68 18.13
N ASP A 50 42.45 -23.19 17.12
CA ASP A 50 42.29 -24.47 16.42
C ASP A 50 42.25 -25.69 17.34
N SER A 51 41.49 -26.71 16.94
CA SER A 51 41.72 -28.11 17.30
C SER A 51 41.03 -29.03 16.29
N SER A 52 41.84 -29.54 15.36
CA SER A 52 41.50 -30.58 14.39
C SER A 52 41.52 -31.99 15.00
N THR A 53 40.50 -32.81 14.73
CA THR A 53 40.58 -34.28 14.86
C THR A 53 39.88 -34.95 13.67
N PRO A 54 40.53 -35.84 12.92
CA PRO A 54 39.92 -36.50 11.77
C PRO A 54 39.22 -37.80 12.21
N THR A 55 37.92 -37.93 11.93
CA THR A 55 37.19 -39.20 12.11
C THR A 55 36.76 -39.74 10.75
N ARG A 56 37.16 -41.00 10.51
CA ARG A 56 37.00 -41.82 9.29
C ARG A 56 35.52 -42.05 8.92
N PRO A 57 35.15 -42.19 7.62
CA PRO A 57 33.77 -42.25 7.20
C PRO A 57 33.16 -43.65 7.34
N ARG A 58 31.91 -43.72 7.84
CA ARG A 58 31.02 -44.87 7.70
C ARG A 58 30.06 -44.64 6.51
N PRO A 59 29.82 -45.65 5.65
CA PRO A 59 28.79 -45.58 4.63
C PRO A 59 27.42 -45.88 5.26
N GLY A 60 26.49 -44.93 5.17
CA GLY A 60 25.11 -45.10 5.63
C GLY A 60 24.17 -44.13 4.93
N LEU A 61 23.24 -44.72 4.16
CA LEU A 61 21.90 -44.30 3.71
C LEU A 61 21.55 -42.82 3.45
N PRO A 62 20.69 -42.53 2.45
CA PRO A 62 20.34 -41.18 2.04
C PRO A 62 19.65 -40.40 3.18
N SER A 63 20.38 -39.43 3.71
CA SER A 63 19.95 -38.58 4.81
C SER A 63 18.93 -37.55 4.33
N SER A 64 17.72 -37.71 4.85
CA SER A 64 16.75 -36.66 5.17
C SER A 64 17.42 -35.32 5.53
N CYS A 65 16.87 -34.23 4.99
CA CYS A 65 17.28 -32.85 5.21
C CYS A 65 17.44 -32.53 6.70
N ARG A 66 18.69 -32.55 7.16
CA ARG A 66 19.08 -32.18 8.52
C ARG A 66 19.28 -30.68 8.53
N THR A 67 18.27 -29.95 8.98
CA THR A 67 18.35 -28.56 9.44
C THR A 67 19.34 -28.51 10.60
N SER A 68 20.59 -28.16 10.31
CA SER A 68 21.58 -27.85 11.33
C SER A 68 21.31 -26.43 11.82
N ASN A 69 20.88 -26.33 13.08
CA ASN A 69 20.67 -25.09 13.83
C ASN A 69 22.03 -24.43 14.17
N ALA A 70 22.79 -24.05 13.14
CA ALA A 70 23.92 -23.15 13.30
C ALA A 70 23.35 -21.73 13.44
N GLU A 71 23.29 -21.29 14.68
CA GLU A 71 22.90 -19.98 15.14
C GLU A 71 23.73 -18.89 14.41
N GLY A 72 23.20 -18.34 13.32
CA GLY A 72 23.73 -17.13 12.68
C GLY A 72 23.79 -17.13 11.14
N SER A 73 23.72 -18.27 10.45
CA SER A 73 23.62 -18.27 8.99
C SER A 73 22.16 -18.23 8.56
N VAL A 74 21.72 -17.08 8.05
CA VAL A 74 20.42 -16.94 7.40
C VAL A 74 20.36 -17.99 6.28
N PRO A 75 19.32 -18.83 6.21
CA PRO A 75 19.23 -19.89 5.21
C PRO A 75 19.26 -19.30 3.80
N VAL A 76 19.98 -20.00 2.92
CA VAL A 76 20.08 -19.68 1.49
C VAL A 76 18.70 -19.74 0.86
N PHE A 77 18.16 -18.59 0.47
CA PHE A 77 16.74 -18.46 0.15
C PHE A 77 16.50 -17.78 -1.20
N THR A 78 16.29 -18.59 -2.24
CA THR A 78 15.69 -18.14 -3.51
C THR A 78 14.18 -18.29 -3.44
N CYS A 79 13.45 -17.18 -3.54
CA CYS A 79 11.98 -17.23 -3.58
C CYS A 79 11.41 -16.91 -4.94
N HIS A 80 10.49 -17.77 -5.39
CA HIS A 80 9.57 -17.44 -6.46
C HIS A 80 8.35 -16.70 -5.87
N LEU A 81 8.23 -15.42 -6.17
CA LEU A 81 7.12 -14.58 -5.73
C LEU A 81 6.20 -14.26 -6.90
N LYS A 82 4.94 -14.68 -6.83
CA LYS A 82 3.94 -14.33 -7.83
C LYS A 82 3.32 -12.98 -7.49
N VAL A 83 3.31 -12.08 -8.45
CA VAL A 83 2.80 -10.72 -8.31
C VAL A 83 1.69 -10.48 -9.34
N PHE A 84 0.62 -9.82 -8.91
CA PHE A 84 -0.61 -9.66 -9.68
C PHE A 84 -0.99 -8.19 -9.78
N LEU A 85 -1.43 -7.78 -10.98
CA LEU A 85 -2.04 -6.49 -11.23
C LEU A 85 -3.44 -6.72 -11.84
N GLY A 86 -4.48 -6.51 -11.04
CA GLY A 86 -5.86 -6.78 -11.47
C GLY A 86 -6.21 -8.29 -11.50
N ARG A 87 -6.92 -8.75 -12.54
CA ARG A 87 -7.41 -10.14 -12.67
C ARG A 87 -6.62 -11.01 -13.66
N ARG A 88 -5.91 -10.40 -14.61
CA ARG A 88 -5.30 -11.11 -15.74
C ARG A 88 -3.79 -10.94 -15.82
N ASP A 89 -3.25 -9.87 -15.25
CA ASP A 89 -1.84 -9.58 -15.36
C ASP A 89 -1.14 -10.20 -14.14
N MET A 90 -0.32 -11.20 -14.40
CA MET A 90 0.45 -11.93 -13.41
C MET A 90 1.89 -12.06 -13.90
N ARG A 91 2.84 -11.85 -12.99
CA ARG A 91 4.27 -12.08 -13.22
C ARG A 91 4.89 -12.82 -12.06
N GLU A 92 5.87 -13.65 -12.38
CA GLU A 92 6.67 -14.35 -11.39
C GLU A 92 8.01 -13.64 -11.25
N LEU A 93 8.37 -13.33 -10.01
CA LEU A 93 9.62 -12.70 -9.63
C LEU A 93 10.49 -13.71 -8.90
N VAL A 94 11.79 -13.68 -9.18
CA VAL A 94 12.77 -14.48 -8.46
C VAL A 94 13.55 -13.53 -7.55
N ILE A 95 13.36 -13.68 -6.24
CA ILE A 95 14.09 -12.92 -5.24
C ILE A 95 15.36 -13.69 -4.92
N ILE A 96 16.50 -13.03 -5.15
CA ILE A 96 17.83 -13.55 -4.86
C ILE A 96 18.12 -13.30 -3.39
N GLU A 97 18.80 -14.24 -2.74
CA GLU A 97 19.12 -14.16 -1.32
C GLU A 97 19.93 -12.92 -0.96
N ASP A 98 20.93 -12.56 -1.76
CA ASP A 98 21.86 -11.46 -1.43
C ASP A 98 21.22 -10.06 -1.53
N TRP A 99 19.96 -9.99 -1.94
CA TRP A 99 19.28 -8.71 -2.09
C TRP A 99 18.90 -8.09 -0.76
N ASP A 100 19.09 -6.78 -0.68
CA ASP A 100 18.56 -5.95 0.38
C ASP A 100 17.11 -5.52 0.08
N ASP A 101 16.46 -4.91 1.09
CA ASP A 101 15.08 -4.43 0.92
C ASP A 101 14.99 -3.36 -0.17
N GLU A 102 16.03 -2.56 -0.40
CA GLU A 102 16.07 -1.53 -1.45
C GLU A 102 15.97 -2.18 -2.83
N GLN A 103 16.80 -3.17 -3.13
CA GLN A 103 16.80 -3.91 -4.40
C GLN A 103 15.47 -4.63 -4.63
N ILE A 104 14.91 -5.24 -3.58
CA ILE A 104 13.60 -5.89 -3.66
C ILE A 104 12.50 -4.86 -3.98
N LEU A 105 12.50 -3.71 -3.32
CA LEU A 105 11.54 -2.64 -3.60
C LEU A 105 11.70 -2.07 -5.01
N GLN A 106 12.94 -1.91 -5.48
CA GLN A 106 13.22 -1.48 -6.85
C GLN A 106 12.73 -2.52 -7.87
N LEU A 107 12.90 -3.82 -7.61
CA LEU A 107 12.35 -4.88 -8.46
C LEU A 107 10.81 -4.86 -8.47
N LEU A 108 10.18 -4.73 -7.30
CA LEU A 108 8.72 -4.63 -7.21
C LEU A 108 8.21 -3.42 -7.99
N ARG A 109 8.91 -2.29 -7.91
CA ARG A 109 8.59 -1.05 -8.64
C ARG A 109 8.75 -1.20 -10.14
N SER A 110 9.85 -1.79 -10.59
CA SER A 110 10.08 -2.01 -12.02
C SER A 110 9.05 -2.98 -12.60
N THR A 111 8.74 -4.05 -11.87
CA THR A 111 7.70 -5.03 -12.26
C THR A 111 6.32 -4.38 -12.32
N TYR A 112 5.98 -3.55 -11.33
CA TYR A 112 4.73 -2.79 -11.33
C TYR A 112 4.64 -1.85 -12.54
N ASP A 113 5.69 -1.08 -12.81
CA ASP A 113 5.76 -0.17 -13.96
C ASP A 113 5.64 -0.92 -15.29
N GLU A 114 6.27 -2.09 -15.39
CA GLU A 114 6.20 -2.96 -16.57
C GLU A 114 4.79 -3.52 -16.79
N MET A 115 4.17 -4.07 -15.74
CA MET A 115 2.79 -4.60 -15.81
C MET A 115 1.78 -3.52 -16.14
N ARG A 116 2.00 -2.29 -15.66
CA ARG A 116 1.14 -1.15 -15.98
C ARG A 116 1.30 -0.69 -17.43
N GLY A 117 2.51 -0.77 -17.98
CA GLY A 117 2.83 -0.37 -19.35
C GLY A 117 2.89 1.15 -19.55
N THR A 118 3.56 1.57 -20.63
CA THR A 118 3.92 2.97 -20.89
C THR A 118 2.71 3.92 -21.00
N TRP A 119 1.62 3.45 -21.61
CA TRP A 119 0.40 4.24 -21.81
C TRP A 119 -0.35 4.50 -20.51
N ARG A 120 -0.58 3.45 -19.70
CA ARG A 120 -1.25 3.62 -18.40
C ARG A 120 -0.36 4.37 -17.42
N LYS A 121 0.97 4.32 -17.56
CA LYS A 121 1.89 5.14 -16.75
C LYS A 121 1.69 6.64 -16.98
N ARG A 122 1.47 7.06 -18.23
CA ARG A 122 1.29 8.49 -18.58
C ARG A 122 -0.14 8.99 -18.43
N LEU A 123 -1.14 8.16 -18.74
CA LEU A 123 -2.53 8.59 -18.81
C LEU A 123 -3.37 8.24 -17.58
N SER A 124 -2.98 7.23 -16.80
CA SER A 124 -3.77 6.84 -15.63
C SER A 124 -3.36 7.67 -14.42
N ALA A 125 -4.33 8.35 -13.82
CA ALA A 125 -4.19 9.02 -12.53
C ALA A 125 -4.20 8.04 -11.35
N LYS A 126 -4.21 6.73 -11.60
CA LYS A 126 -4.09 5.73 -10.56
C LYS A 126 -2.67 5.68 -10.00
N ARG A 127 -2.52 5.35 -8.73
CA ARG A 127 -1.23 4.93 -8.15
C ARG A 127 -1.42 3.66 -7.34
N ILE A 128 -0.31 2.98 -7.07
CA ILE A 128 -0.30 1.91 -6.10
C ILE A 128 -0.72 2.50 -4.75
N SER A 129 -1.79 1.94 -4.18
CA SER A 129 -2.35 2.38 -2.91
C SER A 129 -1.96 1.42 -1.82
N GLU A 130 -2.11 0.13 -2.13
CA GLU A 130 -1.95 -0.96 -1.17
C GLU A 130 -1.38 -2.18 -1.90
N VAL A 131 -0.69 -3.02 -1.14
CA VAL A 131 -0.22 -4.33 -1.61
C VAL A 131 -0.83 -5.37 -0.70
N TRP A 132 -1.65 -6.27 -1.26
CA TRP A 132 -2.32 -7.32 -0.50
C TRP A 132 -1.65 -8.66 -0.71
N LEU A 133 -1.54 -9.45 0.35
CA LEU A 133 -1.31 -10.88 0.21
C LEU A 133 -2.60 -11.54 -0.29
N ILE A 134 -2.51 -12.30 -1.37
CA ILE A 134 -3.65 -12.97 -1.97
C ILE A 134 -3.42 -14.47 -2.10
N LYS A 135 -4.53 -15.22 -2.07
CA LYS A 135 -4.61 -16.62 -2.50
C LYS A 135 -5.12 -16.61 -3.94
N HIS A 136 -4.30 -17.13 -4.85
CA HIS A 136 -4.64 -17.26 -6.27
C HIS A 136 -5.04 -18.71 -6.55
N ILE A 137 -6.28 -18.91 -6.98
CA ILE A 137 -6.77 -20.21 -7.45
C ILE A 137 -6.92 -20.12 -8.96
N GLN A 138 -6.27 -21.01 -9.70
CA GLN A 138 -6.34 -21.03 -11.14
C GLN A 138 -7.81 -21.15 -11.60
N GLY A 139 -8.30 -20.14 -12.32
CA GLY A 139 -9.68 -20.09 -12.84
C GLY A 139 -10.72 -19.38 -11.95
N TYR A 140 -10.48 -19.25 -10.64
CA TYR A 140 -11.44 -18.64 -9.70
C TYR A 140 -11.06 -17.20 -9.29
N GLY A 141 -9.84 -16.78 -9.61
CA GLY A 141 -9.37 -15.41 -9.41
C GLY A 141 -8.52 -15.25 -8.14
N CYS A 142 -8.43 -14.01 -7.66
CA CYS A 142 -7.61 -13.65 -6.52
C CYS A 142 -8.49 -13.29 -5.33
N GLU A 143 -8.35 -14.03 -4.24
CA GLU A 143 -9.01 -13.73 -2.98
C GLU A 143 -8.01 -13.10 -2.01
N LYS A 144 -8.43 -12.07 -1.27
CA LYS A 144 -7.58 -11.47 -0.23
C LYS A 144 -7.37 -12.51 0.86
N SER A 145 -6.11 -12.77 1.21
CA SER A 145 -5.84 -13.71 2.30
C SER A 145 -6.30 -13.08 3.62
N ASN A 146 -7.30 -13.69 4.26
CA ASN A 146 -7.72 -13.33 5.62
C ASN A 146 -6.77 -13.90 6.68
N ASP A 147 -5.81 -14.75 6.28
CA ASP A 147 -4.72 -15.19 7.14
C ASP A 147 -3.81 -13.98 7.38
N SER A 148 -4.24 -13.16 8.35
CA SER A 148 -3.35 -12.33 9.12
C SER A 148 -2.45 -13.30 9.87
N PHE A 149 -1.36 -13.73 9.23
CA PHE A 149 -0.23 -14.30 9.95
C PHE A 149 -0.01 -13.39 11.15
N GLU A 150 -0.24 -13.88 12.37
CA GLU A 150 -0.24 -13.08 13.60
C GLU A 150 0.97 -12.13 13.60
N SER A 151 0.62 -10.87 13.35
CA SER A 151 1.42 -9.71 12.91
C SER A 151 2.95 -9.85 12.88
N PRO A 152 3.57 -10.13 11.72
CA PRO A 152 4.72 -9.33 11.33
C PRO A 152 4.21 -7.90 11.08
N ASP A 153 4.84 -6.90 11.67
CA ASP A 153 4.48 -5.49 11.55
C ASP A 153 4.01 -5.15 10.12
N VAL A 154 2.86 -4.47 10.00
CA VAL A 154 2.25 -4.13 8.71
C VAL A 154 3.29 -3.36 7.89
N TYR A 155 3.90 -4.06 6.92
CA TYR A 155 4.96 -3.47 6.11
C TYR A 155 4.31 -2.68 4.98
N ASP A 156 4.37 -1.35 5.08
CA ASP A 156 3.79 -0.43 4.10
C ASP A 156 4.65 -0.37 2.82
N ILE A 157 4.55 -1.44 2.02
CA ILE A 157 5.27 -1.59 0.74
C ILE A 157 5.07 -0.35 -0.15
N PRO A 158 3.85 0.19 -0.37
CA PRO A 158 3.65 1.38 -1.20
C PRO A 158 4.50 2.58 -0.78
N THR A 159 4.49 2.92 0.51
CA THR A 159 5.25 4.07 1.03
C THR A 159 6.75 3.89 0.84
N PHE A 160 7.26 2.67 1.03
CA PHE A 160 8.69 2.39 0.85
C PHE A 160 9.11 2.25 -0.61
N MET A 161 8.21 1.88 -1.53
CA MET A 161 8.49 1.86 -2.97
C MET A 161 8.77 3.27 -3.53
N ASP A 162 8.19 4.30 -2.92
CA ASP A 162 8.47 5.70 -3.29
C ASP A 162 9.87 6.15 -2.84
N THR A 163 10.39 5.58 -1.75
CA THR A 163 11.68 5.94 -1.13
C THR A 163 12.49 4.70 -0.72
N PRO A 164 12.95 3.88 -1.69
CA PRO A 164 13.51 2.56 -1.38
C PRO A 164 14.84 2.64 -0.63
N SER A 165 15.60 3.73 -0.80
CA SER A 165 16.85 3.98 -0.07
C SER A 165 16.69 4.08 1.45
N LEU A 166 15.49 4.41 1.95
CA LEU A 166 15.21 4.45 3.40
C LEU A 166 15.14 3.05 4.05
N GLN A 167 15.08 2.00 3.24
CA GLN A 167 14.99 0.61 3.71
C GLN A 167 16.30 -0.17 3.55
N GLN A 168 17.34 0.47 3.02
CA GLN A 168 18.65 -0.16 2.86
C GLN A 168 19.16 -0.71 4.19
N GLY A 169 19.48 -2.01 4.23
CA GLY A 169 20.02 -2.69 5.41
C GLY A 169 19.04 -3.01 6.55
N LYS A 170 17.73 -2.75 6.41
CA LYS A 170 16.74 -3.07 7.46
C LYS A 170 16.24 -4.51 7.43
N TYR A 171 16.26 -5.15 6.26
CA TYR A 171 15.87 -6.56 6.02
C TYR A 171 14.46 -6.94 6.51
N ALA A 172 13.60 -5.96 6.77
CA ALA A 172 12.25 -6.16 7.26
C ALA A 172 11.34 -6.70 6.14
N LEU A 173 11.48 -6.16 4.92
CA LEU A 173 10.75 -6.68 3.75
C LEU A 173 11.22 -8.09 3.41
N LYS A 174 12.54 -8.33 3.39
CA LYS A 174 13.11 -9.65 3.14
C LYS A 174 12.57 -10.68 4.12
N LYS A 175 12.54 -10.37 5.43
CA LYS A 175 11.97 -11.25 6.47
C LYS A 175 10.48 -11.50 6.26
N TYR A 176 9.71 -10.48 5.85
CA TYR A 176 8.30 -10.61 5.52
C TYR A 176 8.07 -11.54 4.32
N LEU A 177 8.85 -11.38 3.24
CA LEU A 177 8.75 -12.22 2.06
C LEU A 177 9.22 -13.65 2.32
N ALA A 178 10.28 -13.85 3.09
CA ALA A 178 10.74 -15.18 3.50
C ALA A 178 9.63 -15.97 4.21
N LYS A 179 8.88 -15.33 5.13
CA LYS A 179 7.72 -15.95 5.77
C LYS A 179 6.62 -16.34 4.78
N ILE A 180 6.33 -15.50 3.79
CA ILE A 180 5.32 -15.81 2.76
C ILE A 180 5.75 -17.02 1.94
N CYS A 181 7.03 -17.12 1.62
CA CYS A 181 7.53 -18.21 0.81
C CYS A 181 7.69 -19.51 1.61
N GLU A 182 8.11 -19.43 2.88
CA GLU A 182 8.05 -20.57 3.80
C GLU A 182 6.61 -21.06 3.98
N ALA A 183 5.64 -20.15 4.09
CA ALA A 183 4.22 -20.49 4.10
C ALA A 183 3.79 -21.18 2.80
N ARG A 184 4.30 -20.75 1.65
CA ARG A 184 4.03 -21.40 0.35
C ARG A 184 4.55 -22.85 0.33
N ASP A 185 5.78 -23.07 0.77
CA ASP A 185 6.40 -24.39 0.77
C ASP A 185 5.76 -25.32 1.81
N THR A 186 5.44 -24.79 3.00
CA THR A 186 4.76 -25.55 4.06
C THR A 186 3.31 -25.88 3.70
N VAL A 187 2.59 -25.01 3.00
CA VAL A 187 1.25 -25.32 2.46
C VAL A 187 1.32 -26.42 1.40
N GLN A 188 2.41 -26.51 0.63
CA GLN A 188 2.64 -27.66 -0.25
C GLN A 188 2.93 -28.96 0.51
N LEU A 189 3.55 -28.86 1.69
CA LEU A 189 3.85 -30.00 2.57
C LEU A 189 2.66 -30.38 3.48
N GLY A 190 1.73 -29.46 3.70
CA GLY A 190 0.54 -29.57 4.54
C GLY A 190 -0.63 -30.23 3.82
N VAL A 191 -0.47 -31.53 3.56
CA VAL A 191 -1.52 -32.49 3.27
C VAL A 191 -2.75 -32.26 4.18
N ASN A 192 -3.78 -31.56 3.68
CA ASN A 192 -5.14 -31.64 4.21
C ASN A 192 -6.19 -31.66 3.09
N ARG A 193 -6.28 -32.86 2.50
CA ARG A 193 -7.49 -33.68 2.34
C ARG A 193 -8.70 -33.23 1.50
N ASP A 194 -8.83 -31.98 1.06
CA ASP A 194 -9.80 -31.63 -0.01
C ASP A 194 -9.05 -31.22 -1.28
N ARG A 195 -9.17 -32.07 -2.31
CA ARG A 195 -8.01 -32.55 -3.06
C ARG A 195 -7.68 -31.83 -4.36
N ASP A 196 -8.42 -30.82 -4.83
CA ASP A 196 -8.31 -30.43 -6.26
C ASP A 196 -8.09 -28.93 -6.55
N ALA A 197 -8.09 -28.04 -5.56
CA ALA A 197 -7.88 -26.61 -5.80
C ALA A 197 -6.55 -26.14 -5.18
N GLY A 198 -5.43 -26.46 -5.84
CA GLY A 198 -4.13 -25.89 -5.49
C GLY A 198 -4.18 -24.37 -5.58
N TYR A 199 -4.07 -23.69 -4.44
CA TYR A 199 -3.95 -22.24 -4.39
C TYR A 199 -2.48 -21.84 -4.27
N GLU A 200 -2.14 -20.71 -4.86
CA GLU A 200 -0.80 -20.13 -4.82
C GLU A 200 -0.85 -18.80 -4.06
N LEU A 201 0.08 -18.60 -3.12
CA LEU A 201 0.23 -17.32 -2.44
C LEU A 201 1.00 -16.33 -3.34
N GLY A 202 0.56 -15.08 -3.34
CA GLY A 202 1.23 -14.01 -4.08
C GLY A 202 0.86 -12.62 -3.58
N LEU A 203 1.52 -11.61 -4.13
CA LEU A 203 1.23 -10.21 -3.84
C LEU A 203 0.35 -9.62 -4.93
N LYS A 204 -0.70 -8.89 -4.55
CA LYS A 204 -1.53 -8.14 -5.47
C LYS A 204 -1.34 -6.66 -5.27
N PHE A 205 -1.00 -5.97 -6.35
CA PHE A 205 -1.00 -4.52 -6.38
C PHE A 205 -2.42 -4.00 -6.52
N VAL A 206 -2.85 -3.22 -5.53
CA VAL A 206 -4.14 -2.54 -5.53
C VAL A 206 -3.90 -1.09 -5.91
N GLU A 207 -4.48 -0.72 -7.04
CA GLU A 207 -4.43 0.66 -7.53
C GLU A 207 -5.65 1.44 -7.03
N SER A 208 -5.39 2.60 -6.42
CA SER A 208 -6.43 3.59 -6.14
C SER A 208 -6.31 4.77 -7.08
N TRP A 209 -7.43 5.42 -7.35
CA TRP A 209 -7.43 6.69 -8.05
C TRP A 209 -6.93 7.78 -7.12
N GLN A 210 -5.95 8.57 -7.54
CA GLN A 210 -5.59 9.77 -6.81
C GLN A 210 -6.68 10.81 -7.00
N ALA A 211 -7.59 10.94 -6.02
CA ALA A 211 -8.67 11.92 -6.04
C ALA A 211 -8.15 13.33 -6.34
N VAL A 212 -6.97 13.69 -5.80
CA VAL A 212 -6.29 14.97 -6.04
C VAL A 212 -6.08 15.25 -7.53
N LEU A 213 -5.66 14.26 -8.32
CA LEU A 213 -5.44 14.44 -9.75
C LEU A 213 -6.75 14.59 -10.52
N ILE A 214 -7.78 13.83 -10.16
CA ILE A 214 -9.10 13.93 -10.79
C ILE A 214 -9.72 15.29 -10.50
N VAL A 215 -9.71 15.71 -9.23
CA VAL A 215 -10.23 17.01 -8.81
C VAL A 215 -9.42 18.14 -9.45
N GLY A 216 -8.10 18.05 -9.45
CA GLY A 216 -7.22 19.03 -10.09
C GLY A 216 -7.47 19.16 -11.60
N ALA A 217 -7.59 18.03 -12.31
CA ALA A 217 -7.92 18.03 -13.74
C ALA A 217 -9.32 18.59 -14.01
N GLY A 218 -10.31 18.22 -13.19
CA GLY A 218 -11.67 18.77 -13.26
C GLY A 218 -11.70 20.27 -13.06
N LEU A 219 -11.01 20.77 -12.03
CA LEU A 219 -10.88 22.20 -11.76
C LEU A 219 -10.21 22.93 -12.93
N LEU A 220 -9.14 22.37 -13.49
CA LEU A 220 -8.45 22.95 -14.65
C LEU A 220 -9.39 23.09 -15.86
N VAL A 221 -10.20 22.06 -16.15
CA VAL A 221 -11.18 22.10 -17.25
C VAL A 221 -12.23 23.20 -17.02
N VAL A 222 -12.72 23.37 -15.78
CA VAL A 222 -13.69 24.41 -15.43
C VAL A 222 -13.08 25.80 -15.59
N VAL A 223 -11.85 26.01 -15.13
CA VAL A 223 -11.13 27.29 -15.27
C VAL A 223 -10.88 27.62 -16.75
N LEU A 224 -10.42 26.65 -17.55
CA LEU A 224 -10.20 26.86 -18.97
C LEU A 224 -11.50 27.14 -19.72
N SER A 225 -12.57 26.39 -19.40
CA SER A 225 -13.90 26.58 -20.00
C SER A 225 -14.46 27.98 -19.70
N THR A 226 -14.43 28.39 -18.43
CA THR A 226 -14.89 29.71 -18.02
C THR A 226 -14.07 30.83 -18.66
N LEU A 227 -12.74 30.68 -18.73
CA LEU A 227 -11.87 31.64 -19.42
C LEU A 227 -12.23 31.78 -20.90
N ILE A 228 -12.45 30.67 -21.61
CA ILE A 228 -12.85 30.67 -23.03
C ILE A 228 -14.19 31.39 -23.19
N VAL A 229 -15.18 31.12 -22.34
CA VAL A 229 -16.49 31.79 -22.38
C VAL A 229 -16.35 33.30 -22.17
N VAL A 230 -15.55 33.74 -21.20
CA VAL A 230 -15.31 35.17 -20.93
C VAL A 230 -14.70 35.84 -22.16
N VAL A 231 -13.65 35.25 -22.74
CA VAL A 231 -12.94 35.81 -23.89
C VAL A 231 -13.86 35.87 -25.12
N CYS A 232 -14.56 34.78 -25.44
CA CYS A 232 -15.48 34.74 -26.57
C CYS A 232 -16.64 35.75 -26.41
N TYR A 233 -17.22 35.84 -25.22
CA TYR A 233 -18.31 36.78 -24.96
C TYR A 233 -17.84 38.23 -25.05
N TRP A 234 -16.67 38.54 -24.48
CA TRP A 234 -16.09 39.86 -24.55
C TRP A 234 -15.80 40.29 -25.99
N ILE A 235 -15.24 39.41 -26.82
CA ILE A 235 -15.01 39.69 -28.24
C ILE A 235 -16.33 39.98 -28.96
N TYR A 236 -17.39 39.22 -28.66
CA TYR A 236 -18.68 39.31 -29.34
C TYR A 236 -19.53 40.53 -28.92
N ARG A 237 -19.62 40.83 -27.62
CA ARG A 237 -20.49 41.89 -27.08
C ARG A 237 -19.77 43.16 -26.66
N ARG A 238 -18.44 43.11 -26.47
CA ARG A 238 -17.63 44.17 -25.85
C ARG A 238 -18.02 44.52 -24.40
N ASP A 239 -18.88 43.72 -23.77
CA ASP A 239 -19.32 43.89 -22.38
C ASP A 239 -18.62 42.91 -21.43
N LEU A 240 -17.59 43.39 -20.74
CA LEU A 240 -16.78 42.59 -19.83
C LEU A 240 -17.57 42.17 -18.57
N SER A 241 -18.38 43.08 -18.02
CA SER A 241 -19.13 42.83 -16.77
C SER A 241 -20.08 41.65 -16.89
N THR A 242 -20.87 41.59 -17.96
CA THR A 242 -21.83 40.51 -18.20
C THR A 242 -21.12 39.18 -18.44
N ALA A 243 -19.98 39.20 -19.14
CA ALA A 243 -19.16 38.02 -19.36
C ALA A 243 -18.70 37.38 -18.03
N PHE A 244 -18.22 38.21 -17.10
CA PHE A 244 -17.80 37.75 -15.77
C PHE A 244 -18.96 37.21 -14.94
N THR A 245 -20.15 37.81 -15.00
CA THR A 245 -21.34 37.29 -14.30
C THR A 245 -21.72 35.91 -14.82
N ILE A 246 -21.78 35.72 -16.15
CA ILE A 246 -22.11 34.42 -16.77
C ILE A 246 -21.07 33.37 -16.40
N ALA A 247 -19.78 33.71 -16.50
CA ALA A 247 -18.70 32.81 -16.15
C ALA A 247 -18.71 32.43 -14.66
N GLY A 248 -19.03 33.37 -13.78
CA GLY A 248 -19.23 33.12 -12.34
C GLY A 248 -20.38 32.13 -12.09
N CYS A 249 -21.52 32.30 -12.75
CA CYS A 249 -22.64 31.36 -12.67
C CYS A 249 -22.26 29.96 -13.16
N ILE A 250 -21.57 29.85 -14.30
CA ILE A 250 -21.11 28.57 -14.85
C ILE A 250 -20.10 27.91 -13.91
N GLY A 251 -19.12 28.67 -13.41
CA GLY A 251 -18.13 28.19 -12.44
C GLY A 251 -18.79 27.66 -11.17
N GLY A 252 -19.77 28.39 -10.62
CA GLY A 252 -20.54 27.98 -9.44
C GLY A 252 -21.33 26.68 -9.65
N LEU A 253 -21.93 26.47 -10.83
CA LEU A 253 -22.61 25.22 -11.15
C LEU A 253 -21.63 24.04 -11.22
N PHE A 254 -20.46 24.23 -11.84
CA PHE A 254 -19.45 23.20 -11.93
C PHE A 254 -18.84 22.85 -10.56
N THR A 255 -18.61 23.83 -9.67
CA THR A 255 -18.11 23.53 -8.33
C THR A 255 -19.12 22.73 -7.51
N ILE A 256 -20.42 23.02 -7.63
CA ILE A 256 -21.48 22.22 -7.00
C ILE A 256 -21.46 20.78 -7.54
N LEU A 257 -21.39 20.60 -8.87
CA LEU A 257 -21.32 19.27 -9.49
C LEU A 257 -20.08 18.48 -9.05
N LEU A 258 -18.91 19.11 -9.02
CA LEU A 258 -17.68 18.48 -8.54
C LEU A 258 -17.78 18.10 -7.06
N GLY A 259 -18.41 18.95 -6.23
CA GLY A 259 -18.70 18.66 -4.83
C GLY A 259 -19.61 17.43 -4.66
N LEU A 260 -20.65 17.32 -5.49
CA LEU A 260 -21.56 16.15 -5.48
C LEU A 260 -20.85 14.87 -5.92
N VAL A 261 -19.99 14.94 -6.95
CA VAL A 261 -19.17 13.80 -7.38
C VAL A 261 -18.23 13.36 -6.26
N GLN A 262 -17.57 14.31 -5.59
CA GLN A 262 -16.71 14.01 -4.45
C GLN A 262 -17.47 13.33 -3.31
N LEU A 263 -18.67 13.83 -2.97
CA LEU A 263 -19.53 13.21 -1.96
C LEU A 263 -19.92 11.78 -2.33
N LEU A 264 -20.30 11.55 -3.59
CA LEU A 264 -20.68 10.22 -4.08
C LEU A 264 -19.52 9.23 -4.02
N ILE A 265 -18.31 9.67 -4.35
CA ILE A 265 -17.09 8.85 -4.25
C ILE A 265 -16.84 8.48 -2.79
N THR A 266 -16.89 9.46 -1.87
CA THR A 266 -16.67 9.24 -0.44
C THR A 266 -17.72 8.31 0.20
N VAL A 267 -18.99 8.37 -0.24
CA VAL A 267 -20.04 7.48 0.28
C VAL A 267 -19.89 6.04 -0.22
N ARG A 268 -19.28 5.86 -1.41
CA ARG A 268 -19.13 4.54 -2.03
C ARG A 268 -17.84 3.83 -1.60
N SER A 269 -16.79 4.58 -1.26
CA SER A 269 -15.52 4.04 -0.76
C SER A 269 -15.68 3.52 0.65
#